data_AF-A0A067PH76-F1
#
_entry.id   AF-A0A067PH76-F1
#
_cell.length_a   1.000
_cell.length_b   1.000
_cell.length_c   1.000
_cell.angle_alpha   90.00
_cell.angle_beta   90.00
_cell.angle_gamma   90.00
#
_symmetry.space_group_name_H-M   'P 1'
#
loop_
_entity.id
_entity.type
_entity.pdbx_description
1 polymer ?
#
loop_
_entity_poly.entity_id
_entity_poly.type
_entity_poly.pdbx_seq_one_letter_code
_entity_poly.pdbx_strand_id
1 'polypeptide(L)'
;INLGPHSVTKEHVDMGNYAAGACPITALGSYDPTKGSHMVLWDLKLIIKFPPGSTIILPSSTLRHGNTTIQPHERQYSFTQYVSGVIFHWFDYGFQ
;
A
#
# COMPACT_ATOMS: atom_id res chain seq x y z
N ILE A 1 -0.54 10.04 0.90
CA ILE A 1 0.53 10.04 -0.13
C ILE A 1 1.84 9.82 0.59
N ASN A 2 2.67 8.85 0.17
CA ASN A 2 4.03 8.73 0.66
C ASN A 2 4.95 9.53 -0.26
N LEU A 3 5.55 10.59 0.29
CA LEU A 3 6.21 11.66 -0.46
C LEU A 3 7.71 11.40 -0.73
N GLY A 4 8.19 10.17 -0.55
CA GLY A 4 9.51 9.73 -0.99
C GLY A 4 10.70 10.49 -0.36
N PRO A 5 11.87 10.50 -1.03
CA PRO A 5 12.15 9.84 -2.31
C PRO A 5 12.24 8.32 -2.22
N HIS A 6 12.26 7.73 -1.01
CA HIS A 6 12.33 6.28 -0.80
C HIS A 6 11.15 5.86 0.10
N SER A 7 9.97 5.69 -0.50
CA SER A 7 8.74 5.35 0.25
C SER A 7 8.71 3.87 0.62
N VAL A 8 9.41 3.52 1.70
CA VAL A 8 9.55 2.16 2.21
C VAL A 8 8.70 1.95 3.45
N THR A 9 8.05 0.79 3.52
CA THR A 9 7.18 0.37 4.61
C THR A 9 7.63 -0.99 5.13
N LYS A 10 7.67 -1.15 6.45
CA LYS A 10 7.85 -2.45 7.09
C LYS A 10 6.56 -3.27 6.97
N GLU A 11 6.59 -4.54 7.36
CA GLU A 11 5.39 -5.36 7.49
C GLU A 11 4.36 -4.66 8.39
N HIS A 12 3.14 -4.45 7.87
CA HIS A 12 2.03 -3.85 8.61
C HIS A 12 0.68 -4.28 8.03
N VAL A 13 -0.38 -3.87 8.73
CA VAL A 13 -1.76 -3.82 8.26
C VAL A 13 -2.31 -2.43 8.55
N ASP A 14 -3.20 -1.94 7.69
CA ASP A 14 -3.86 -0.64 7.88
C ASP A 14 -5.10 -0.81 8.76
N MET A 15 -4.90 -1.01 10.07
CA MET A 15 -5.96 -1.39 11.02
C MET A 15 -7.17 -0.43 11.05
N GLY A 16 -6.99 0.84 10.67
CA GLY A 16 -8.06 1.85 10.64
C GLY A 16 -8.91 1.84 9.37
N ASN A 17 -8.51 1.10 8.33
CA ASN A 17 -9.25 1.04 7.08
C ASN A 17 -10.47 0.11 7.20
N TYR A 18 -11.49 0.36 6.39
CA TYR A 18 -12.69 -0.47 6.38
C TYR A 18 -12.34 -1.92 6.01
N ALA A 19 -12.66 -2.86 6.91
CA ALA A 19 -12.21 -4.25 6.81
C ALA A 19 -12.67 -4.98 5.54
N ALA A 20 -13.88 -4.69 5.07
CA ALA A 20 -14.42 -5.24 3.83
C ALA A 20 -14.05 -4.41 2.58
N GLY A 21 -13.30 -3.32 2.76
CA GLY A 21 -12.81 -2.47 1.68
C GLY A 21 -11.52 -2.99 1.06
N ALA A 22 -11.13 -2.33 -0.04
CA ALA A 22 -9.83 -2.53 -0.67
C ALA A 22 -9.18 -1.18 -0.94
N CYS A 23 -7.85 -1.16 -0.88
CA CYS A 23 -7.04 0.05 -1.04
C CYS A 23 -6.24 -0.04 -2.34
N PRO A 24 -6.51 0.85 -3.31
CA PRO A 24 -5.65 1.06 -4.45
C PRO A 24 -4.34 1.72 -4.00
N ILE A 25 -3.22 1.10 -4.32
CA ILE A 25 -1.88 1.65 -4.13
C ILE A 25 -1.27 1.79 -5.52
N THR A 26 -0.88 3.00 -5.90
CA THR A 26 -0.17 3.29 -7.15
C THR A 26 1.29 3.59 -6.85
N ALA A 27 2.19 2.85 -7.48
CA ALA A 27 3.62 3.16 -7.38
C ALA A 27 3.99 4.27 -8.37
N LEU A 28 4.84 5.19 -7.93
CA LEU A 28 5.24 6.37 -8.69
C LEU A 28 6.75 6.57 -8.57
N GLY A 29 7.33 7.31 -9.51
CA GLY A 29 8.76 7.66 -9.51
C GLY A 29 9.52 7.01 -10.65
N SER A 30 10.84 6.90 -10.48
CA SER A 30 11.79 6.35 -11.45
C SER A 30 12.75 5.41 -10.74
N TYR A 31 12.56 4.11 -10.97
CA TYR A 31 13.35 3.02 -10.39
C TYR A 31 13.24 1.77 -11.27
N ASP A 32 14.16 0.83 -11.10
CA ASP A 32 14.17 -0.49 -11.73
C ASP A 32 13.35 -1.50 -10.90
N PRO A 33 12.12 -1.86 -11.32
CA PRO A 33 11.24 -2.75 -10.56
C PRO A 33 11.69 -4.21 -10.58
N THR A 34 12.84 -4.53 -11.17
CA THR A 34 13.48 -5.84 -11.06
C THR A 34 14.46 -5.90 -9.90
N LYS A 35 14.86 -4.75 -9.34
CA LYS A 35 15.87 -4.62 -8.28
C LYS A 35 15.32 -4.12 -6.94
N GLY A 36 14.11 -3.56 -6.91
CA GLY A 36 13.55 -2.97 -5.69
C GLY A 36 12.08 -2.57 -5.81
N SER A 37 11.59 -1.94 -4.76
CA SER A 37 10.17 -1.57 -4.57
C SER A 37 9.17 -2.70 -4.77
N HIS A 38 9.56 -3.96 -4.54
CA HIS A 38 8.63 -5.07 -4.65
C HIS A 38 7.58 -4.99 -3.54
N MET A 39 6.32 -5.28 -3.88
CA MET A 39 5.24 -5.44 -2.92
C MET A 39 5.36 -6.82 -2.27
N VAL A 40 5.43 -6.86 -0.95
CA VAL A 40 5.53 -8.11 -0.19
C VAL A 40 4.20 -8.37 0.50
N LEU A 41 3.61 -9.54 0.26
CA LEU A 41 2.33 -9.97 0.82
C LEU A 41 2.58 -11.23 1.67
N TRP A 42 2.73 -11.06 2.98
CA TRP A 42 3.21 -12.11 3.88
C TRP A 42 2.24 -13.29 3.99
N ASP A 43 0.94 -13.01 4.15
CA ASP A 43 -0.07 -14.06 4.31
C ASP A 43 -0.21 -14.94 3.06
N LEU A 44 0.05 -14.35 1.90
CA LEU A 44 -0.02 -15.04 0.61
C LEU A 44 1.31 -15.71 0.23
N LYS A 45 2.40 -15.44 0.97
CA LYS A 45 3.77 -15.85 0.62
C LYS A 45 4.18 -15.39 -0.78
N LEU A 46 3.78 -14.17 -1.16
CA LEU A 46 4.04 -13.61 -2.47
C LEU A 46 4.93 -12.37 -2.38
N ILE A 47 5.85 -12.26 -3.34
CA ILE A 47 6.59 -11.04 -3.63
C ILE A 47 6.28 -10.66 -5.08
N ILE A 48 5.74 -9.47 -5.26
CA ILE A 48 5.25 -8.98 -6.56
C ILE A 48 6.16 -7.85 -7.01
N LYS A 49 6.73 -7.95 -8.21
CA LYS A 49 7.37 -6.81 -8.86
C LYS A 49 6.34 -5.71 -9.05
N PHE A 50 6.64 -4.51 -8.60
CA PHE A 50 5.68 -3.42 -8.61
C PHE A 50 6.24 -2.24 -9.42
N PRO A 51 6.00 -2.19 -10.75
CA PRO A 51 6.54 -1.16 -11.63
C PRO A 51 6.03 0.26 -11.32
N PRO A 52 6.83 1.30 -11.57
CA PRO A 52 6.34 2.68 -11.55
C PRO A 52 5.17 2.84 -12.54
N GLY A 53 4.11 3.54 -12.13
CA GLY A 53 2.89 3.73 -12.91
C GLY A 53 1.87 2.58 -12.80
N SER A 54 2.20 1.48 -12.10
CA SER A 54 1.25 0.39 -11.86
C SER A 54 0.47 0.58 -10.55
N THR A 55 -0.70 -0.05 -10.49
CA THR A 55 -1.58 -0.03 -9.33
C THR A 55 -1.91 -1.45 -8.89
N ILE A 56 -1.85 -1.69 -7.58
CA ILE A 56 -2.37 -2.91 -6.94
C ILE A 56 -3.56 -2.54 -6.05
N ILE A 57 -4.59 -3.38 -6.04
CA ILE A 57 -5.76 -3.23 -5.18
C ILE A 57 -5.73 -4.39 -4.19
N LEU A 58 -5.67 -4.11 -2.89
CA LEU A 58 -5.56 -5.13 -1.86
C LEU A 58 -6.36 -4.78 -0.59
N PRO A 59 -6.82 -5.78 0.20
CA PRO A 59 -7.54 -5.54 1.44
C PRO A 59 -6.55 -5.17 2.56
N SER A 60 -6.16 -3.89 2.64
CA SER A 60 -4.97 -3.47 3.40
C SER A 60 -5.12 -3.55 4.92
N SER A 61 -6.35 -3.56 5.43
CA SER A 61 -6.67 -3.76 6.85
C SER A 61 -6.54 -5.20 7.33
N THR A 62 -6.61 -6.18 6.41
CA THR A 62 -6.63 -7.61 6.77
C THR A 62 -5.47 -8.40 6.19
N LEU A 63 -4.73 -7.83 5.23
CA LEU A 63 -3.61 -8.49 4.56
C LEU A 63 -2.28 -7.84 4.98
N ARG A 64 -1.38 -8.61 5.59
CA ARG A 64 -0.04 -8.13 5.98
C ARG A 64 0.79 -7.82 4.74
N HIS A 65 1.20 -6.56 4.63
CA HIS A 65 1.88 -6.05 3.46
C HIS A 65 2.95 -5.02 3.79
N GLY A 66 3.73 -4.65 2.78
CA GLY A 66 4.87 -3.74 2.86
C GLY A 66 5.64 -3.74 1.54
N ASN A 67 6.75 -3.02 1.46
CA ASN A 67 7.54 -2.97 0.23
C ASN A 67 9.05 -2.92 0.49
N THR A 68 9.81 -3.44 -0.48
CA THR A 68 11.27 -3.44 -0.39
C THR A 68 11.85 -2.07 -0.69
N THR A 69 13.09 -1.85 -0.25
CA THR A 69 13.88 -0.67 -0.62
C THR A 69 14.14 -0.61 -2.13
N ILE A 70 14.54 0.58 -2.59
CA ILE A 70 15.09 0.85 -3.93
C ILE A 70 16.57 1.19 -3.82
N GLN A 71 17.27 1.33 -4.95
CA GLN A 71 18.68 1.71 -4.96
C GLN A 71 18.88 3.18 -4.53
N PRO A 72 20.06 3.55 -3.98
CA PRO A 72 20.31 4.89 -3.45
C PRO A 72 20.11 6.08 -4.42
N HIS A 73 20.20 5.83 -5.73
CA HIS A 73 20.08 6.86 -6.77
C HIS A 73 18.68 6.91 -7.40
N GLU A 74 17.79 5.99 -7.03
CA GLU A 74 16.44 5.88 -7.57
C GLU A 74 15.45 6.73 -6.76
N ARG A 75 14.23 6.89 -7.28
CA ARG A 75 13.16 7.59 -6.56
C ARG A 75 11.87 6.80 -6.63
N GLN A 76 11.25 6.55 -5.50
CA GLN A 76 9.96 5.90 -5.39
C GLN A 76 9.03 6.63 -4.40
N TYR A 77 7.83 6.84 -4.90
CA TYR A 77 6.70 7.44 -4.22
C TYR A 77 5.52 6.47 -4.29
N SER A 78 4.53 6.64 -3.42
CA SER A 78 3.29 5.90 -3.56
C SER A 78 2.07 6.74 -3.26
N PHE A 79 1.02 6.51 -4.04
CA PHE A 79 -0.29 7.10 -3.86
C PHE A 79 -1.24 6.00 -3.39
N THR A 80 -1.58 6.02 -2.11
CA THR A 80 -2.53 5.09 -1.49
C THR A 80 -3.87 5.77 -1.31
N GLN A 81 -4.93 5.11 -1.77
CA GLN A 81 -6.32 5.50 -1.56
C GLN A 81 -6.94 4.50 -0.60
N TYR A 82 -7.70 5.00 0.38
CA TYR A 82 -8.35 4.18 1.38
C TYR A 82 -9.62 4.85 1.88
N VAL A 83 -10.44 4.08 2.58
CA VAL A 83 -11.59 4.57 3.34
C VAL A 83 -11.47 4.09 4.77
N SER A 84 -11.65 5.01 5.72
CA SER A 84 -11.64 4.70 7.15
C SER A 84 -12.85 3.82 7.51
N GLY A 85 -12.64 2.79 8.32
CA GLY A 85 -13.72 1.98 8.87
C GLY A 85 -14.67 2.79 9.75
N VAL A 86 -14.17 3.87 10.38
CA VAL A 86 -14.98 4.74 11.24
C VAL A 86 -16.12 5.41 10.47
N ILE A 87 -15.95 5.71 9.18
CA ILE A 87 -17.02 6.30 8.37
C ILE A 87 -18.20 5.33 8.24
N PHE A 88 -17.92 4.04 8.10
CA PHE A 88 -18.95 3.00 8.05
C PHE A 88 -19.61 2.78 9.42
N HIS A 89 -18.83 2.81 10.51
CA HIS A 89 -19.42 2.76 11.85
C HIS A 89 -20.38 3.94 12.08
N TRP A 90 -19.96 5.17 11.77
CA TRP A 90 -20.80 6.36 11.89
C TRP A 90 -22.10 6.23 11.07
N PHE A 91 -22.02 5.68 9.84
CA PHE A 91 -23.19 5.40 9.03
C PHE A 91 -24.11 4.35 9.68
N ASP A 92 -23.55 3.23 10.14
CA ASP A 92 -24.29 2.13 10.78
C ASP A 92 -24.95 2.55 12.11
N TYR A 93 -24.35 3.53 12.81
CA TYR A 93 -24.93 4.18 13.99
C TYR A 93 -25.94 5.28 13.65
N GLY A 94 -26.32 5.44 12.38
CA GLY A 94 -27.33 6.41 11.96
C GLY A 94 -26.82 7.85 11.96
N PHE A 95 -25.57 8.04 11.54
CA PHE A 95 -24.87 9.33 11.49
C PHE A 95 -24.53 9.92 12.86
N GLN A 96 -24.23 9.06 13.84
CA GLN A 96 -23.89 9.39 15.22
C GLN A 96 -22.50 8.91 15.61
#